data_AF-A0A166G1I8-F1
#
_entry.id   AF-A0A166G1I8-F1
#
_cell.length_a   1.000
_cell.length_b   1.000
_cell.length_c   1.000
_cell.angle_alpha   90.00
_cell.angle_beta   90.00
_cell.angle_gamma   90.00
#
_symmetry.space_group_name_H-M   'P 1'
#
loop_
_entity.id
_entity.type
_entity.pdbx_description
1 polymer ?
#
loop_
_entity_poly.entity_id
_entity_poly.type
_entity_poly.pdbx_seq_one_letter_code
_entity_poly.pdbx_strand_id
1 'polypeptide(L)'
;MGGATYGASGLPTFVPPELWLLDLAFKGKNTIVSIGPNASSSWQDGEEDDRQGYVQSVFDPRNDVAARTAQFIPLDSVGDTLTVPIKYLVPVHPGAVNDLACVLEGPHKGAEVILREAGFGAQWTVGPFQNPNIGFFDIESDRMVKIYRPPQ
;
A
#
# COMPACT_ATOMS: atom_id res chain seq x y z
N MET A 1 4.37 24.51 1.80
CA MET A 1 4.60 24.39 0.34
C MET A 1 5.04 22.96 0.09
N GLY A 2 4.19 22.12 -0.51
CA GLY A 2 4.55 20.74 -0.85
C GLY A 2 5.21 20.72 -2.22
N GLY A 3 6.49 20.36 -2.29
CA GLY A 3 7.15 20.09 -3.57
C GLY A 3 6.59 18.79 -4.15
N ALA A 4 6.28 18.77 -5.44
CA ALA A 4 5.93 17.53 -6.11
C ALA A 4 7.17 16.61 -6.14
N THR A 5 7.03 15.41 -5.59
CA THR A 5 8.04 14.36 -5.74
C THR A 5 7.87 13.77 -7.14
N TYR A 6 8.92 13.81 -7.95
CA TYR A 6 8.90 13.27 -9.30
C TYR A 6 9.54 11.88 -9.31
N GLY A 7 8.89 10.91 -9.94
CA GLY A 7 9.42 9.57 -10.12
C GLY A 7 10.49 9.50 -11.21
N ALA A 8 11.09 8.33 -11.39
CA ALA A 8 12.09 8.09 -12.46
C ALA A 8 11.56 8.37 -13.88
N SER A 9 10.23 8.43 -14.06
CA SER A 9 9.55 8.79 -15.30
C SER A 9 9.42 10.30 -15.55
N GLY A 10 9.80 11.15 -14.59
CA GLY A 10 9.61 12.61 -14.66
C GLY A 10 8.16 13.06 -14.44
N LEU A 11 7.26 12.14 -14.12
CA LEU A 11 5.88 12.43 -13.71
C LEU A 11 5.79 12.57 -12.19
N PRO A 12 4.83 13.37 -11.67
CA PRO A 12 4.59 13.43 -10.24
C PRO A 12 4.20 12.03 -9.73
N THR A 13 4.94 11.52 -8.75
CA THR A 13 4.62 10.26 -8.08
C THR A 13 3.38 10.46 -7.23
N PHE A 14 2.42 9.55 -7.34
CA PHE A 14 1.28 9.54 -6.44
C PHE A 14 1.76 9.26 -5.01
N VAL A 15 1.46 10.19 -4.10
CA VAL A 15 1.65 10.01 -2.67
C VAL A 15 0.27 9.89 -2.04
N PRO A 16 -0.08 8.74 -1.43
CA PRO A 16 -1.36 8.62 -0.77
C PRO A 16 -1.46 9.60 0.41
N PRO A 17 -2.68 10.01 0.80
CA PRO A 17 -2.88 10.79 2.02
C PRO A 17 -2.25 10.08 3.23
N GLU A 18 -1.72 10.84 4.21
CA GLU A 18 -1.04 10.30 5.41
C GLU A 18 -1.85 9.21 6.14
N LEU A 19 -3.18 9.30 6.10
CA LEU A 19 -4.10 8.38 6.79
C LEU A 19 -4.91 7.52 5.81
N TRP A 20 -4.34 7.19 4.65
CA TRP A 20 -5.01 6.45 3.59
C TRP A 20 -5.58 5.09 4.05
N LEU A 21 -4.92 4.42 5.00
CA LEU A 21 -5.39 3.15 5.59
C LEU A 21 -6.72 3.24 6.35
N LEU A 22 -7.19 4.44 6.70
CA LEU A 22 -8.52 4.63 7.30
C LEU A 22 -9.67 4.49 6.29
N ASP A 23 -9.38 4.57 4.99
CA ASP A 23 -10.42 4.45 3.97
C ASP A 23 -10.99 3.02 3.98
N LEU A 24 -12.32 2.94 4.04
CA LEU A 24 -13.04 1.67 4.04
C LEU A 24 -12.73 0.81 2.81
N ALA A 25 -12.30 1.43 1.71
CA ALA A 25 -11.83 0.75 0.51
C ALA A 25 -10.65 -0.19 0.75
N PHE A 26 -9.88 -0.04 1.83
CA PHE A 26 -8.70 -0.86 2.12
C PHE A 26 -8.90 -1.81 3.30
N LYS A 27 -10.03 -1.71 4.01
CA LYS A 27 -10.31 -2.52 5.19
C LYS A 27 -10.36 -4.02 4.84
N GLY A 28 -9.58 -4.82 5.57
CA GLY A 28 -9.57 -6.28 5.47
C GLY A 28 -8.83 -6.84 4.24
N LYS A 29 -8.04 -6.01 3.55
CA LYS A 29 -7.34 -6.41 2.33
C LYS A 29 -5.90 -6.86 2.52
N ASN A 30 -5.38 -6.89 3.75
CA ASN A 30 -4.00 -7.27 4.03
C ASN A 30 -2.99 -6.53 3.12
N THR A 31 -3.14 -5.22 2.99
CA THR A 31 -2.27 -4.40 2.15
C THR A 31 -0.85 -4.45 2.70
N ILE A 32 0.11 -4.71 1.82
CA ILE A 32 1.53 -4.73 2.15
C ILE A 32 2.03 -3.30 2.23
N VAL A 33 2.67 -3.00 3.34
CA VAL A 33 3.26 -1.70 3.66
C VAL A 33 4.68 -1.90 4.14
N SER A 34 5.49 -0.87 3.98
CA SER A 34 6.80 -0.74 4.59
C SER A 34 6.72 0.27 5.71
N ILE A 35 7.44 0.02 6.79
CA ILE A 35 7.69 1.02 7.81
C ILE A 35 8.73 1.97 7.23
N GLY A 36 8.40 3.24 7.13
CA GLY A 36 9.28 4.25 6.57
C GLY A 36 9.32 5.51 7.42
N PRO A 37 10.37 6.32 7.27
CA PRO A 37 10.46 7.58 7.96
C PRO A 37 9.30 8.49 7.54
N ASN A 38 8.69 9.16 8.52
CA ASN A 38 7.89 10.34 8.18
C ASN A 38 8.83 11.54 8.00
N ALA A 39 8.33 12.63 7.42
CA ALA A 39 9.11 13.83 7.12
C ALA A 39 9.84 14.49 8.33
N SER A 40 9.66 13.98 9.56
CA SER A 40 10.17 14.57 10.80
C SER A 40 10.84 13.58 11.77
N SER A 41 10.69 12.26 11.62
CA SER A 41 11.28 11.25 12.52
C SER A 41 11.11 9.82 11.99
N SER A 42 12.04 8.93 12.35
CA SER A 42 11.84 7.47 12.23
C SER A 42 11.00 6.94 13.40
N TRP A 43 10.36 5.79 13.21
CA TRP A 43 9.64 5.10 14.30
C TRP A 43 10.61 4.20 15.07
N GLN A 44 10.56 4.22 16.40
CA GLN A 44 11.47 3.45 17.27
C GLN A 44 12.95 3.58 16.88
N ASP A 45 13.44 4.83 16.72
CA ASP A 45 14.82 5.13 16.32
C ASP A 45 15.27 4.47 14.99
N GLY A 46 14.32 4.02 14.17
CA GLY A 46 14.56 3.39 12.87
C GLY A 46 14.90 1.90 12.93
N GLU A 47 14.75 1.24 14.08
CA GLU A 47 15.01 -0.22 14.22
C GLU A 47 14.16 -1.06 13.25
N GLU A 48 12.97 -0.56 12.93
CA GLU A 48 11.99 -1.22 12.07
C GLU A 48 11.89 -0.58 10.67
N ASP A 49 12.75 0.39 10.33
CA ASP A 49 12.70 1.08 9.03
C ASP A 49 12.95 0.09 7.87
N ASP A 50 12.27 0.34 6.75
CA ASP A 50 12.20 -0.50 5.55
C ASP A 50 11.59 -1.90 5.75
N ARG A 51 11.19 -2.27 6.96
CA ARG A 51 10.57 -3.56 7.23
C ARG A 51 9.20 -3.65 6.58
N GLN A 52 8.99 -4.72 5.81
CA GLN A 52 7.74 -4.97 5.10
C GLN A 52 6.83 -5.93 5.87
N GLY A 53 5.54 -5.63 5.84
CA GLY A 53 4.50 -6.39 6.50
C GLY A 53 3.15 -6.09 5.88
N TYR A 54 2.10 -6.77 6.33
CA TYR A 54 0.75 -6.46 5.91
C TYR A 54 -0.09 -5.93 7.06
N VAL A 55 -1.05 -5.07 6.74
CA VAL A 55 -1.98 -4.49 7.71
C VAL A 55 -3.15 -5.44 7.93
N GLN A 56 -3.25 -6.00 9.13
CA GLN A 56 -4.37 -6.88 9.52
C GLN A 56 -5.59 -6.06 9.93
N SER A 57 -5.40 -5.01 10.74
CA SER A 57 -6.48 -4.17 11.24
C SER A 57 -6.00 -2.75 11.50
N VAL A 58 -6.94 -1.81 11.57
CA VAL A 58 -6.67 -0.39 11.83
C VAL A 58 -7.50 0.06 13.02
N PHE A 59 -6.86 0.75 13.96
CA PHE A 59 -7.47 1.32 15.15
C PHE A 59 -7.52 2.85 15.02
N ASP A 60 -8.73 3.41 15.05
CA ASP A 60 -8.98 4.85 15.00
C ASP A 60 -9.74 5.30 16.26
N PRO A 61 -9.07 5.93 17.24
CA PRO A 61 -9.71 6.46 18.43
C PRO A 61 -10.56 7.73 18.17
N ARG A 62 -10.74 8.15 16.90
CA ARG A 62 -11.53 9.27 16.37
C ARG A 62 -11.12 10.68 16.83
N ASN A 63 -10.64 10.83 18.06
CA ASN A 63 -10.37 12.12 18.70
C ASN A 63 -8.88 12.51 18.69
N ASP A 64 -7.98 11.61 18.29
CA ASP A 64 -6.54 11.87 18.22
C ASP A 64 -5.94 11.21 16.97
N VAL A 65 -5.47 12.06 16.05
CA VAL A 65 -4.83 11.62 14.80
C VAL A 65 -3.50 10.92 15.06
N ALA A 66 -2.76 11.34 16.10
CA ALA A 66 -1.46 10.76 16.44
C ALA A 66 -1.60 9.36 17.05
N ALA A 67 -2.75 9.04 17.62
CA ALA A 67 -3.06 7.74 18.23
C ALA A 67 -3.63 6.70 17.23
N ARG A 68 -3.71 7.04 15.93
CA ARG A 68 -4.19 6.13 14.89
C ARG A 68 -3.11 5.12 14.54
N THR A 69 -3.40 3.86 14.78
CA THR A 69 -2.44 2.77 14.61
C THR A 69 -3.00 1.66 13.72
N ALA A 70 -2.10 0.89 13.16
CA ALA A 70 -2.39 -0.32 12.41
C ALA A 70 -1.70 -1.51 13.08
N GLN A 71 -2.40 -2.63 13.07
CA GLN A 71 -1.83 -3.92 13.42
C GLN A 71 -1.05 -4.44 12.20
N PHE A 72 0.27 -4.41 12.31
CA PHE A 72 1.22 -4.78 11.29
C PHE A 72 1.75 -6.20 11.56
N ILE A 73 1.69 -7.06 10.54
CA ILE A 73 2.26 -8.41 10.60
C ILE A 73 3.49 -8.42 9.67
N PRO A 74 4.71 -8.53 10.22
CA PRO A 74 5.92 -8.60 9.40
C PRO A 74 5.89 -9.81 8.45
N LEU A 75 6.41 -9.64 7.23
CA LEU A 75 6.54 -10.75 6.28
C LEU A 75 7.75 -11.65 6.59
N ASP A 76 8.72 -11.13 7.33
CA ASP A 76 9.96 -11.82 7.70
C ASP A 76 9.83 -12.67 8.99
N SER A 77 8.75 -12.50 9.75
CA SER A 77 8.60 -13.07 11.10
C SER A 77 7.23 -13.70 11.29
N VAL A 78 7.21 -14.98 11.65
CA VAL A 78 5.98 -15.75 11.80
C VAL A 78 5.44 -15.59 13.22
N GLY A 79 4.22 -15.08 13.34
CA GLY A 79 3.52 -14.94 14.62
C GLY A 79 3.74 -13.61 15.34
N ASP A 80 4.66 -12.78 14.83
CA ASP A 80 4.88 -11.43 15.34
C ASP A 80 3.78 -10.47 14.91
N THR A 81 3.46 -9.54 15.80
CA THR A 81 2.46 -8.49 15.55
C THR A 81 2.94 -7.20 16.19
N LEU A 82 3.02 -6.15 15.37
CA LEU A 82 3.40 -4.81 15.82
C LEU A 82 2.20 -3.87 15.74
N THR A 83 2.16 -2.89 16.64
CA THR A 83 1.21 -1.77 16.55
C THR A 83 1.96 -0.56 16.06
N VAL A 84 1.75 -0.19 14.80
CA VAL A 84 2.51 0.87 14.12
C VAL A 84 1.61 2.07 13.88
N PRO A 85 2.01 3.31 14.22
CA PRO A 85 1.26 4.49 13.84
C PRO A 85 1.15 4.60 12.31
N ILE A 86 -0.06 4.86 11.80
CA ILE A 86 -0.36 4.83 10.35
C ILE A 86 0.55 5.76 9.54
N LYS A 87 0.93 6.90 10.12
CA LYS A 87 1.80 7.90 9.48
C LYS A 87 3.21 7.40 9.10
N TYR A 88 3.62 6.24 9.62
CA TYR A 88 4.90 5.59 9.28
C TYR A 88 4.73 4.46 8.26
N LEU A 89 3.51 4.20 7.79
CA LEU A 89 3.24 3.09 6.88
C LEU A 89 3.12 3.60 5.44
N VAL A 90 4.09 3.22 4.62
CA VAL A 90 4.15 3.56 3.21
C VAL A 90 3.69 2.36 2.38
N PRO A 91 2.82 2.52 1.37
CA PRO A 91 2.41 1.40 0.54
C PRO A 91 3.60 0.77 -0.19
N VAL A 92 3.61 -0.56 -0.25
CA VAL A 92 4.52 -1.28 -1.15
C VAL A 92 3.81 -1.46 -2.48
N HIS A 93 4.36 -0.90 -3.55
CA HIS A 93 3.78 -0.99 -4.89
C HIS A 93 4.04 -2.37 -5.52
N PRO A 94 3.08 -2.90 -6.33
CA PRO A 94 3.28 -4.16 -7.02
C PRO A 94 4.28 -3.99 -8.18
N GLY A 95 5.09 -5.03 -8.42
CA GLY A 95 6.22 -4.94 -9.35
C GLY A 95 6.43 -6.18 -10.22
N ALA A 96 5.62 -7.22 -10.06
CA ALA A 96 5.74 -8.46 -10.82
C ALA A 96 4.41 -8.90 -11.43
N VAL A 97 4.48 -9.61 -12.56
CA VAL A 97 3.33 -10.30 -13.15
C VAL A 97 2.74 -11.26 -12.12
N ASN A 98 1.41 -11.31 -12.06
CA ASN A 98 0.60 -12.04 -11.07
C ASN A 98 0.63 -11.49 -9.64
N ASP A 99 1.30 -10.36 -9.36
CA ASP A 99 1.11 -9.68 -8.08
C ASP A 99 -0.37 -9.28 -7.91
N LEU A 100 -0.91 -9.54 -6.71
CA LEU A 100 -2.22 -9.04 -6.28
C LEU A 100 -2.06 -7.65 -5.69
N ALA A 101 -2.93 -6.72 -6.09
CA ALA A 101 -2.89 -5.34 -5.62
C ALA A 101 -4.28 -4.76 -5.40
N CYS A 102 -4.35 -3.69 -4.61
CA CYS A 102 -5.50 -2.82 -4.47
C CYS A 102 -5.21 -1.47 -5.13
N VAL A 103 -6.17 -0.95 -5.88
CA VAL A 103 -6.08 0.40 -6.44
C VAL A 103 -6.27 1.46 -5.34
N LEU A 104 -5.34 2.42 -5.25
CA LEU A 104 -5.29 3.47 -4.23
C LEU A 104 -6.09 4.73 -4.59
N GLU A 105 -6.25 5.03 -5.88
CA GLU A 105 -6.91 6.25 -6.36
C GLU A 105 -7.66 6.02 -7.68
N GLY A 106 -8.65 6.89 -7.96
CA GLY A 106 -9.32 6.97 -9.25
C GLY A 106 -10.64 6.20 -9.30
N PRO A 107 -11.20 6.00 -10.51
CA PRO A 107 -12.52 5.37 -10.68
C PRO A 107 -12.56 3.91 -10.21
N HIS A 108 -11.39 3.27 -10.08
CA HIS A 108 -11.25 1.89 -9.62
C HIS A 108 -10.75 1.79 -8.18
N LYS A 109 -10.72 2.89 -7.40
CA LYS A 109 -10.25 2.88 -6.01
C LYS A 109 -10.91 1.77 -5.20
N GLY A 110 -10.11 0.98 -4.50
CA GLY A 110 -10.61 -0.17 -3.76
C GLY A 110 -10.93 -1.40 -4.60
N ALA A 111 -10.62 -1.43 -5.89
CA ALA A 111 -10.67 -2.67 -6.66
C ALA A 111 -9.44 -3.54 -6.34
N GLU A 112 -9.65 -4.84 -6.18
CA GLU A 112 -8.57 -5.84 -6.15
C GLU A 112 -8.26 -6.29 -7.57
N VAL A 113 -6.99 -6.20 -7.96
CA VAL A 113 -6.53 -6.45 -9.32
C VAL A 113 -5.29 -7.35 -9.33
N ILE A 114 -5.08 -8.06 -10.43
CA ILE A 114 -3.87 -8.84 -10.69
C ILE A 114 -3.10 -8.17 -11.82
N LEU A 115 -1.79 -8.00 -11.63
CA LEU A 115 -0.89 -7.52 -12.67
C LEU A 115 -0.75 -8.58 -13.78
N ARG A 116 -0.94 -8.17 -15.03
CA ARG A 116 -0.93 -9.07 -16.19
C ARG A 116 0.27 -8.85 -17.09
N GLU A 117 0.50 -7.60 -17.44
CA GLU A 117 1.53 -7.23 -18.41
C GLU A 117 2.18 -5.92 -17.98
N ALA A 118 3.51 -5.90 -18.02
CA ALA A 118 4.29 -4.69 -17.78
C ALA A 118 4.21 -3.80 -19.01
N GLY A 119 3.75 -2.56 -18.82
CA GLY A 119 3.76 -1.53 -19.85
C GLY A 119 5.10 -0.79 -19.90
N PHE A 120 5.09 0.40 -20.50
CA PHE A 120 6.25 1.27 -20.51
C PHE A 120 6.41 1.99 -19.16
N GLY A 121 7.64 2.01 -18.62
CA GLY A 121 7.94 2.67 -17.35
C GLY A 121 7.28 1.97 -16.16
N ALA A 122 6.47 2.70 -15.39
CA ALA A 122 5.79 2.19 -14.19
C ALA A 122 4.33 1.76 -14.47
N GLN A 123 3.89 1.71 -15.73
CA GLN A 123 2.53 1.36 -16.10
C GLN A 123 2.33 -0.16 -16.15
N TRP A 124 1.16 -0.62 -15.72
CA TRP A 124 0.75 -2.02 -15.76
C TRP A 124 -0.63 -2.14 -16.38
N THR A 125 -0.80 -3.15 -17.22
CA THR A 125 -2.14 -3.65 -17.56
C THR A 125 -2.56 -4.62 -16.47
N VAL A 126 -3.72 -4.37 -15.87
CA VAL A 126 -4.26 -5.15 -14.75
C VAL A 126 -5.64 -5.71 -15.09
N GLY A 127 -5.98 -6.85 -14.49
CA GLY A 127 -7.31 -7.45 -14.59
C GLY A 127 -7.97 -7.61 -13.22
N PRO A 128 -9.31 -7.65 -13.12
CA PRO A 128 -10.00 -7.89 -11.85
C PRO A 128 -9.55 -9.21 -11.20
N PHE A 129 -9.27 -9.21 -9.90
CA PHE A 129 -8.84 -10.43 -9.21
C PHE A 129 -9.91 -11.54 -9.28
N GLN A 130 -11.18 -11.18 -9.08
CA GLN A 130 -12.30 -12.14 -9.07
C GLN A 130 -12.63 -12.72 -10.44
N ASN A 131 -12.37 -11.96 -11.51
CA ASN A 131 -12.59 -12.40 -12.88
C ASN A 131 -11.43 -11.93 -13.77
N PRO A 132 -10.30 -12.66 -13.75
CA PRO A 132 -9.05 -12.19 -14.32
C PRO A 132 -9.03 -12.09 -15.85
N ASN A 133 -10.05 -12.61 -16.53
CA ASN A 133 -10.09 -12.75 -17.99
C ASN A 133 -10.96 -11.69 -18.68
N ILE A 134 -11.57 -10.75 -17.93
CA ILE A 134 -12.49 -9.74 -18.47
C ILE A 134 -12.20 -8.38 -17.83
N GLY A 135 -12.24 -7.31 -18.63
CA GLY A 135 -12.23 -5.93 -18.11
C GLY A 135 -10.86 -5.42 -17.67
N PHE A 136 -9.85 -5.58 -18.53
CA PHE A 136 -8.51 -5.04 -18.30
C PHE A 136 -8.48 -3.51 -18.42
N PHE A 137 -7.60 -2.89 -17.66
CA PHE A 137 -7.29 -1.47 -17.78
C PHE A 137 -5.84 -1.21 -17.40
N ASP A 138 -5.32 -0.05 -17.79
CA ASP A 138 -3.96 0.36 -17.47
C ASP A 138 -3.92 1.28 -16.26
N ILE A 139 -2.92 1.10 -15.42
CA ILE A 139 -2.72 1.89 -14.21
C ILE A 139 -1.23 1.95 -13.84
N GLU A 140 -0.80 3.07 -13.27
CA GLU A 140 0.56 3.24 -12.76
C GLU A 140 0.76 2.45 -11.46
N SER A 141 1.94 1.87 -11.28
CA SER A 141 2.32 1.07 -10.11
C SER A 141 2.17 1.84 -8.81
N ASP A 142 2.49 3.14 -8.80
CA ASP A 142 2.38 4.02 -7.63
C ASP A 142 0.94 4.27 -7.18
N ARG A 143 -0.04 4.06 -8.07
CA ARG A 143 -1.49 4.12 -7.76
C ARG A 143 -2.05 2.81 -7.23
N MET A 144 -1.18 1.84 -6.93
CA MET A 144 -1.57 0.53 -6.41
C MET A 144 -0.76 0.17 -5.17
N VAL A 145 -1.36 -0.61 -4.27
CA VAL A 145 -0.66 -1.23 -3.13
C VAL A 145 -0.77 -2.74 -3.23
N LYS A 146 0.34 -3.44 -3.03
CA LYS A 146 0.39 -4.90 -3.06
C LYS A 146 -0.47 -5.48 -1.93
N ILE A 147 -1.12 -6.61 -2.16
CA ILE A 147 -1.92 -7.35 -1.17
C ILE A 147 -1.22 -8.65 -0.84
N TYR A 148 -1.15 -8.97 0.45
CA TYR A 148 -0.76 -10.29 0.92
C TYR A 148 -1.99 -11.22 1.01
N ARG A 149 -1.91 -12.37 0.35
CA ARG A 149 -2.81 -13.49 0.61
C ARG A 149 -2.01 -14.66 1.19
N PRO A 150 -2.35 -15.13 2.39
CA PRO A 150 -1.84 -16.40 2.88
C PRO A 150 -2.22 -17.52 1.90
N PRO A 151 -1.34 -18.51 1.68
CA PRO A 151 -1.75 -19.75 1.01
C PRO A 151 -2.93 -20.39 1.78
N GLN A 152 -3.93 -20.85 1.03
CA GLN A 152 -5.08 -21.60 1.56
C GLN A 152 -4.74 -23.07 1.76
#